data_AF-A0A0M8ZUS9-F1
#
_entry.id   AF-A0A0M8ZUS9-F1
#
_cell.length_a   1.000
_cell.length_b   1.000
_cell.length_c   1.000
_cell.angle_alpha   90.00
_cell.angle_beta   90.00
_cell.angle_gamma   90.00
#
_symmetry.space_group_name_H-M   'P 1'
#
loop_
_entity.id
_entity.type
_entity.pdbx_description
1 polymer ?
#
loop_
_entity_poly.entity_id
_entity_poly.type
_entity_poly.pdbx_seq_one_letter_code
_entity_poly.pdbx_strand_id
1 'polypeptide(L)'
;MRNEMTMYTLKPIVSLPRTFHHRKTMYEMRNIYEERSTDDHTAAENKIVPDITDQVISFLKSPLPEYNVLEARQEKILAQLAELKKQVATLSGFLRQTNQAAVVDKNSTINKSQVPINVNLIVNVNPKRPPYFISALQKLWKDTDIKVKTYVHSSVNEGGSISYESVTSSSKNNVINLSLIWKDVEDLELISGLHSYYIIGETNFLRYLSRLINSHNYESFACTEKVNTTDLILDLCYSLYFEESANKKQEILSLIADKLNWSAEKILDIADVAAWCIIKQFFSNKYPPKLKKWYKACEKHFV
;
A
#
# COMPACT_ATOMS: atom_id res chain seq x y z
N MET A 1 -54.64 10.92 34.86
CA MET A 1 -54.08 12.25 34.52
C MET A 1 -52.56 12.11 34.44
N ARG A 2 -51.99 12.52 33.30
CA ARG A 2 -50.56 12.59 32.89
C ARG A 2 -49.62 11.46 33.35
N ASN A 3 -49.36 10.56 32.41
CA ASN A 3 -48.23 9.64 32.38
C ASN A 3 -46.91 10.42 32.41
N GLU A 4 -46.12 10.28 33.48
CA GLU A 4 -44.69 10.57 33.42
C GLU A 4 -44.00 9.41 32.71
N MET A 5 -43.50 9.69 31.52
CA MET A 5 -42.72 8.75 30.72
C MET A 5 -41.31 8.68 31.33
N THR A 6 -41.11 7.78 32.29
CA THR A 6 -39.77 7.46 32.81
C THR A 6 -38.96 6.77 31.71
N MET A 7 -38.19 7.56 30.94
CA MET A 7 -37.16 7.00 30.08
C MET A 7 -36.07 6.35 30.94
N TYR A 8 -35.71 5.12 30.60
CA TYR A 8 -34.64 4.37 31.26
C TYR A 8 -33.34 5.18 31.24
N THR A 9 -32.84 5.54 32.42
CA THR A 9 -31.54 6.17 32.57
C THR A 9 -30.45 5.13 32.36
N LEU A 10 -29.84 5.13 31.18
CA LEU A 10 -28.68 4.29 30.88
C LEU A 10 -27.50 4.74 31.73
N LYS A 11 -26.94 3.81 32.51
CA LYS A 11 -25.71 4.07 33.26
C LYS A 11 -24.56 4.31 32.27
N PRO A 12 -23.75 5.37 32.46
CA PRO A 12 -22.58 5.59 31.63
C PRO A 12 -21.61 4.43 31.79
N ILE A 13 -21.12 3.91 30.66
CA ILE A 13 -20.20 2.76 30.59
C ILE A 13 -18.86 3.08 31.26
N VAL A 14 -18.52 4.37 31.40
CA VAL A 14 -17.30 4.84 32.05
C VAL A 14 -17.66 5.93 33.06
N SER A 15 -17.34 5.68 34.34
CA SER A 15 -17.41 6.67 35.41
C SER A 15 -16.02 7.28 35.64
N LEU A 16 -15.84 8.55 35.24
CA LEU A 16 -14.62 9.28 35.57
C LEU A 16 -14.67 9.73 37.05
N PRO A 17 -13.54 9.68 37.79
CA PRO A 17 -13.48 10.19 39.15
C PRO A 17 -13.81 11.69 39.18
N ARG A 18 -14.69 12.12 40.10
CA ARG A 18 -15.08 13.54 40.24
C ARG A 18 -13.97 14.42 40.79
N THR A 19 -12.92 13.85 41.34
CA THR A 19 -11.85 14.57 42.02
C THR A 19 -10.50 14.00 41.60
N PHE A 20 -9.79 14.75 40.75
CA PHE A 20 -8.37 14.54 40.55
C PHE A 20 -7.61 15.30 41.63
N HIS A 21 -6.80 14.61 42.43
CA HIS A 21 -5.85 15.28 43.32
C HIS A 21 -4.74 15.91 42.46
N HIS A 22 -4.91 17.18 42.11
CA HIS A 22 -3.87 17.94 41.43
C HIS A 22 -2.75 18.28 42.43
N ARG A 23 -1.50 17.96 42.07
CA ARG A 23 -0.33 18.56 42.73
C ARG A 23 -0.32 20.05 42.38
N LYS A 24 -0.19 20.90 43.42
CA LYS A 24 -0.20 22.37 43.34
C LYS A 24 0.80 22.87 42.28
N THR A 25 0.32 23.19 41.08
CA THR A 25 1.12 23.83 40.04
C THR A 25 1.15 25.34 40.27
N MET A 26 2.27 25.98 39.92
CA MET A 26 2.54 27.40 40.18
C MET A 26 1.58 28.35 39.42
N TYR A 27 0.87 27.84 38.41
CA TYR A 27 -0.10 28.57 37.61
C TYR A 27 -1.40 27.77 37.50
N GLU A 28 -2.52 28.43 37.77
CA GLU A 28 -3.88 27.93 37.61
C GLU A 28 -4.62 28.88 36.65
N MET A 29 -5.20 28.34 35.58
CA MET A 29 -5.99 29.16 34.65
C MET A 29 -7.41 29.34 35.20
N ARG A 30 -7.93 30.56 35.09
CA ARG A 30 -9.32 30.85 35.47
C ARG A 30 -10.30 30.13 34.56
N ASN A 31 -11.35 29.61 35.18
CA ASN A 31 -12.46 29.01 34.48
C ASN A 31 -13.24 30.09 33.71
N ILE A 32 -13.39 29.90 32.41
CA ILE A 32 -14.05 30.83 31.49
C ILE A 32 -15.58 30.87 31.63
N TYR A 33 -16.15 30.01 32.50
CA TYR A 33 -17.60 29.91 32.73
C TYR A 33 -18.06 30.45 34.09
N GLU A 34 -17.18 31.07 34.88
CA GLU A 34 -17.58 31.75 36.12
C GLU A 34 -18.11 33.17 35.81
N GLU A 35 -19.44 33.31 35.79
CA GLU A 35 -20.11 34.62 35.75
C GLU A 35 -19.91 35.38 37.07
N ARG A 36 -19.43 36.61 36.96
CA ARG A 36 -19.16 37.51 38.08
C ARG A 36 -20.45 38.24 38.44
N SER A 37 -21.17 37.75 39.45
CA SER A 37 -22.23 38.49 40.14
C SER A 37 -21.65 39.16 41.38
N THR A 38 -21.71 40.49 41.43
CA THR A 38 -21.90 41.36 42.62
C THR A 38 -21.74 42.82 42.21
N ASP A 39 -22.86 43.54 42.27
CA ASP A 39 -22.95 44.99 42.39
C ASP A 39 -22.30 45.46 43.70
N ASP A 40 -21.72 46.67 43.69
CA ASP A 40 -22.07 47.76 44.61
C ASP A 40 -21.10 48.95 44.43
N HIS A 41 -21.67 50.15 44.25
CA HIS A 41 -21.34 51.37 45.01
C HIS A 41 -22.23 52.55 44.53
N THR A 42 -23.37 52.69 45.20
CA THR A 42 -23.88 53.92 45.83
C THR A 42 -23.48 55.28 45.25
N ALA A 43 -24.47 56.06 44.78
CA ALA A 43 -25.01 57.24 45.48
C ALA A 43 -25.88 58.06 44.52
N ALA A 44 -27.13 58.28 44.92
CA ALA A 44 -28.07 59.13 44.21
C ALA A 44 -27.85 60.60 44.58
N GLU A 45 -27.76 61.49 43.58
CA GLU A 45 -28.22 62.86 43.74
C GLU A 45 -29.08 63.29 42.55
N ASN A 46 -30.27 63.78 42.92
CA ASN A 46 -31.28 64.35 42.05
C ASN A 46 -30.75 65.60 41.36
N LYS A 47 -30.96 65.72 40.04
CA LYS A 47 -31.43 66.96 39.42
C LYS A 47 -31.77 66.79 37.95
N ILE A 48 -33.04 67.08 37.67
CA ILE A 48 -33.56 67.80 36.51
C ILE A 48 -33.35 67.09 35.17
N VAL A 49 -34.48 66.60 34.66
CA VAL A 49 -34.73 66.18 33.28
C VAL A 49 -34.01 67.13 32.30
N PRO A 50 -33.05 66.66 31.50
CA PRO A 50 -32.57 67.43 30.37
C PRO A 50 -33.61 67.35 29.26
N ASP A 51 -33.76 68.50 28.62
CA ASP A 51 -34.63 68.79 27.51
C ASP A 51 -34.62 67.68 26.44
N ILE A 52 -35.83 67.24 26.03
CA ILE A 52 -36.05 66.14 25.08
C ILE A 52 -35.27 66.39 23.78
N THR A 53 -35.07 67.67 23.45
CA THR A 53 -34.28 68.15 22.31
C THR A 53 -32.79 67.78 22.41
N ASP A 54 -32.17 67.88 23.58
CA ASP A 54 -30.74 67.54 23.76
C ASP A 54 -30.51 66.03 23.80
N GLN A 55 -31.46 65.25 24.32
CA GLN A 55 -31.42 63.79 24.26
C GLN A 55 -31.51 63.29 22.81
N VAL A 56 -32.42 63.86 22.02
CA VAL A 56 -32.59 63.54 20.59
C VAL A 56 -31.38 63.99 19.77
N ILE A 57 -30.79 65.15 20.07
CA ILE A 57 -29.55 65.60 19.42
C ILE A 57 -28.36 64.70 19.79
N SER A 58 -28.28 64.19 21.02
CA SER A 58 -27.23 63.22 21.40
C SER A 58 -27.40 61.89 20.66
N PHE A 59 -28.63 61.36 20.58
CA PHE A 59 -28.93 60.12 19.85
C PHE A 59 -28.67 60.22 18.34
N LEU A 60 -28.87 61.40 17.75
CA LEU A 60 -28.64 61.63 16.32
C LEU A 60 -27.19 62.01 15.96
N LYS A 61 -26.41 62.57 16.90
CA LYS A 61 -25.00 62.96 16.67
C LYS A 61 -23.98 61.90 17.08
N SER A 62 -24.28 61.06 18.07
CA SER A 62 -23.44 59.91 18.37
C SER A 62 -23.94 58.71 17.56
N PRO A 63 -23.17 58.17 16.59
CA PRO A 63 -23.53 56.88 16.03
C PRO A 63 -23.64 55.90 17.20
N LEU A 64 -24.79 55.23 17.32
CA LEU A 64 -25.09 54.29 18.41
C LEU A 64 -23.84 53.41 18.62
N PRO A 65 -23.29 53.30 19.84
CA PRO A 65 -22.05 52.56 20.07
C PRO A 65 -22.16 51.09 19.64
N GLU A 66 -23.37 50.54 19.60
CA GLU A 66 -23.67 49.24 18.98
C GLU A 66 -23.28 49.16 17.50
N TYR A 67 -23.44 50.24 16.72
CA TYR A 67 -23.11 50.26 15.29
C TYR A 67 -21.60 50.20 15.08
N ASN A 68 -20.82 50.95 15.86
CA ASN A 68 -19.35 50.90 15.80
C ASN A 68 -18.81 49.52 16.27
N VAL A 69 -19.46 48.90 17.25
CA VAL A 69 -19.13 47.53 17.70
C VAL A 69 -19.50 46.51 16.63
N LEU A 70 -20.62 46.70 15.92
CA LEU A 70 -21.00 45.87 14.77
C LEU A 70 -20.04 46.02 13.60
N GLU A 71 -19.64 47.25 13.28
CA GLU A 71 -18.69 47.56 12.22
C GLU A 71 -17.32 46.91 12.52
N ALA A 72 -16.80 47.08 13.74
CA ALA A 72 -15.57 46.41 14.17
C ALA A 72 -15.68 44.87 14.12
N ARG A 73 -16.86 44.31 14.43
CA ARG A 73 -17.11 42.87 14.30
C ARG A 73 -17.17 42.43 12.84
N GLN A 74 -17.79 43.22 11.96
CA GLN A 74 -17.88 42.97 10.53
C GLN A 74 -16.49 43.03 9.88
N GLU A 75 -15.68 44.03 10.22
CA GLU A 75 -14.29 44.13 9.77
C GLU A 75 -13.46 42.91 10.23
N LYS A 76 -13.64 42.47 11.47
CA LYS A 76 -12.96 41.27 11.99
C LYS A 76 -13.38 40.01 11.22
N ILE A 77 -14.66 39.85 10.91
CA ILE A 77 -15.17 38.73 10.11
C ILE A 77 -14.63 38.79 8.67
N LEU A 78 -14.57 39.97 8.06
CA LEU A 78 -14.01 40.16 6.73
C LEU A 78 -12.51 39.84 6.69
N ALA A 79 -11.76 40.23 7.72
CA ALA A 79 -10.35 39.87 7.87
C ALA A 79 -10.16 38.35 8.01
N GLN A 80 -11.00 37.69 8.80
CA GLN A 80 -10.99 36.23 8.95
C GLN A 80 -11.33 35.51 7.63
N LEU A 81 -12.29 36.01 6.86
CA LEU A 81 -12.63 35.46 5.55
C LEU A 81 -11.51 35.66 4.52
N ALA A 82 -10.83 36.80 4.55
CA ALA A 82 -9.67 37.05 3.68
C ALA A 82 -8.51 36.09 4.00
N GLU A 83 -8.24 35.85 5.28
CA GLU A 83 -7.22 34.90 5.71
C GLU A 83 -7.60 33.46 5.37
N LEU A 84 -8.87 33.06 5.59
CA LEU A 84 -9.35 31.73 5.20
C LEU A 84 -9.24 31.53 3.68
N LYS A 85 -9.61 32.53 2.88
CA LYS A 85 -9.46 32.49 1.42
C LYS A 85 -7.99 32.35 1.02
N LYS A 86 -7.07 33.03 1.71
CA LYS A 86 -5.62 32.89 1.49
C LYS A 86 -5.14 31.48 1.83
N GLN A 87 -5.60 30.90 2.94
CA GLN A 87 -5.26 29.53 3.33
C GLN A 87 -5.79 28.51 2.32
N VAL A 88 -7.03 28.66 1.85
CA VAL A 88 -7.61 27.80 0.80
C VAL A 88 -6.87 27.98 -0.53
N ALA A 89 -6.51 29.21 -0.92
CA ALA A 89 -5.70 29.46 -2.11
C ALA A 89 -4.32 28.81 -1.99
N THR A 90 -3.69 28.89 -0.82
CA THR A 90 -2.39 28.26 -0.55
C THR A 90 -2.50 26.73 -0.59
N LEU A 91 -3.51 26.15 0.05
CA LEU A 91 -3.77 24.71 0.04
C LEU A 91 -4.09 24.21 -1.37
N SER A 92 -4.93 24.94 -2.12
CA SER A 92 -5.23 24.60 -3.52
C SER A 92 -4.00 24.74 -4.42
N GLY A 93 -3.11 25.69 -4.15
CA GLY A 93 -1.80 25.81 -4.77
C GLY A 93 -0.91 24.60 -4.48
N PHE A 94 -0.81 24.20 -3.21
CA PHE A 94 -0.08 22.99 -2.81
C PHE A 94 -0.67 21.74 -3.48
N LEU A 95 -1.99 21.54 -3.45
CA LEU A 95 -2.64 20.41 -4.10
C LEU A 95 -2.43 20.42 -5.62
N ARG A 96 -2.45 21.58 -6.27
CA ARG A 96 -2.13 21.71 -7.70
C ARG A 96 -0.66 21.41 -7.99
N GLN A 97 0.27 21.81 -7.13
CA GLN A 97 1.70 21.48 -7.27
C GLN A 97 1.95 19.99 -7.03
N THR A 98 1.30 19.36 -6.05
CA THR A 98 1.35 17.91 -5.82
C THR A 98 0.75 17.14 -7.01
N ASN A 99 -0.34 17.64 -7.58
CA ASN A 99 -0.93 17.07 -8.79
C ASN A 99 -0.05 17.32 -10.03
N GLN A 100 0.65 18.47 -10.13
CA GLN A 100 1.61 18.70 -11.22
C GLN A 100 2.87 17.86 -11.06
N ALA A 101 3.36 17.59 -9.85
CA ALA A 101 4.40 16.59 -9.62
C ALA A 101 3.92 15.18 -10.04
N ALA A 102 2.65 14.84 -9.74
CA ALA A 102 2.04 13.57 -10.16
C ALA A 102 1.64 13.51 -11.65
N VAL A 103 1.54 14.64 -12.35
CA VAL A 103 1.17 14.74 -13.79
C VAL A 103 2.41 14.93 -14.67
N VAL A 104 3.46 15.59 -14.18
CA VAL A 104 4.77 15.69 -14.86
C VAL A 104 5.46 14.32 -14.91
N ASP A 105 5.17 13.41 -13.98
CA ASP A 105 5.60 12.00 -14.04
C ASP A 105 4.77 11.13 -15.00
N LYS A 106 3.65 11.62 -15.57
CA LYS A 106 2.86 10.87 -16.57
C LYS A 106 3.28 11.15 -18.01
N ASN A 107 3.94 12.28 -18.26
CA ASN A 107 4.42 12.68 -19.60
C ASN A 107 5.95 12.63 -19.75
N SER A 108 6.70 12.19 -18.72
CA SER A 108 8.13 11.86 -18.81
C SER A 108 8.38 10.37 -19.11
N THR A 109 7.34 9.66 -19.59
CA THR A 109 7.47 8.33 -20.15
C THR A 109 8.08 8.46 -21.55
N ILE A 110 9.40 8.58 -21.62
CA ILE A 110 10.31 8.13 -22.69
C ILE A 110 11.72 8.55 -22.22
N ASN A 111 12.52 7.56 -21.83
CA ASN A 111 13.98 7.65 -21.65
C ASN A 111 14.56 8.24 -20.35
N LYS A 112 14.08 7.82 -19.17
CA LYS A 112 15.06 7.53 -18.11
C LYS A 112 15.74 6.24 -18.54
N SER A 113 16.88 6.36 -19.23
CA SER A 113 17.78 5.22 -19.53
C SER A 113 17.97 4.45 -18.24
N GLN A 114 17.29 3.31 -18.10
CA GLN A 114 17.39 2.48 -16.91
C GLN A 114 18.85 2.04 -16.81
N VAL A 115 19.46 2.25 -15.65
CA VAL A 115 20.80 1.73 -15.40
C VAL A 115 20.69 0.21 -15.56
N PRO A 116 21.47 -0.40 -16.46
CA PRO A 116 21.44 -1.83 -16.68
C PRO A 116 21.74 -2.55 -15.36
N ILE A 117 20.86 -3.46 -14.95
CA ILE A 117 21.02 -4.20 -13.70
C ILE A 117 21.95 -5.40 -13.96
N ASN A 118 23.03 -5.50 -13.19
CA ASN A 118 23.91 -6.67 -13.20
C ASN A 118 23.99 -7.24 -11.78
N VAL A 119 23.39 -8.42 -11.58
CA VAL A 119 23.29 -9.06 -10.26
C VAL A 119 23.78 -10.50 -10.30
N ASN A 120 24.43 -10.91 -9.21
CA ASN A 120 24.84 -12.29 -8.99
C ASN A 120 23.95 -12.88 -7.90
N LEU A 121 23.24 -13.95 -8.22
CA LEU A 121 22.33 -14.63 -7.29
C LEU A 121 22.78 -16.08 -7.12
N ILE A 122 22.72 -16.59 -5.90
CA ILE A 122 23.06 -17.98 -5.58
C ILE A 122 21.82 -18.64 -5.00
N VAL A 123 21.37 -19.74 -5.60
CA VAL A 123 20.19 -20.47 -5.17
C VAL A 123 20.51 -21.94 -4.94
N ASN A 124 20.08 -22.49 -3.81
CA ASN A 124 20.10 -23.92 -3.54
C ASN A 124 18.77 -24.53 -3.96
N VAL A 125 18.81 -25.61 -4.73
CA VAL A 125 17.60 -26.27 -5.21
C VAL A 125 17.75 -27.79 -5.14
N ASN A 126 16.65 -28.46 -4.81
CA ASN A 126 16.60 -29.92 -4.73
C ASN A 126 16.55 -30.57 -6.12
N PRO A 127 17.44 -31.52 -6.47
CA PRO A 127 17.39 -32.24 -7.74
C PRO A 127 16.06 -32.95 -8.01
N LYS A 128 15.35 -33.40 -6.96
CA LYS A 128 14.04 -34.05 -7.07
C LYS A 128 12.95 -33.09 -7.56
N ARG A 129 13.21 -31.78 -7.49
CA ARG A 129 12.25 -30.70 -7.73
C ARG A 129 12.94 -29.60 -8.55
N PRO A 130 13.15 -29.84 -9.84
CA PRO A 130 13.98 -28.95 -10.63
C PRO A 130 13.25 -27.62 -10.92
N PRO A 131 13.97 -26.48 -10.92
CA PRO A 131 13.36 -25.17 -11.03
C PRO A 131 13.02 -24.85 -12.49
N TYR A 132 11.77 -25.13 -12.89
CA TYR A 132 11.28 -24.88 -14.25
C TYR A 132 11.15 -23.39 -14.58
N PHE A 133 10.98 -22.53 -13.58
CA PHE A 133 10.81 -21.09 -13.76
C PHE A 133 11.98 -20.45 -14.51
N ILE A 134 13.19 -21.01 -14.41
CA ILE A 134 14.39 -20.48 -15.06
C ILE A 134 14.19 -20.44 -16.58
N SER A 135 13.75 -21.54 -17.17
CA SER A 135 13.48 -21.64 -18.62
C SER A 135 12.35 -20.69 -19.03
N ALA A 136 11.29 -20.62 -18.22
CA ALA A 136 10.17 -19.73 -18.46
C ALA A 136 10.60 -18.26 -18.49
N LEU A 137 11.39 -17.83 -17.50
CA LEU A 137 11.87 -16.45 -17.40
C LEU A 137 12.87 -16.09 -18.50
N GLN A 138 13.76 -17.02 -18.89
CA GLN A 138 14.70 -16.80 -20.00
C GLN A 138 13.99 -16.48 -21.33
N LYS A 139 12.80 -17.06 -21.55
CA LYS A 139 11.97 -16.80 -22.75
C LYS A 139 11.05 -15.59 -22.55
N LEU A 140 10.50 -15.40 -21.35
CA LEU A 140 9.54 -14.35 -21.04
C LEU A 140 10.20 -12.96 -21.00
N TRP A 141 11.36 -12.82 -20.35
CA TRP A 141 12.05 -11.56 -20.17
C TRP A 141 13.07 -11.30 -21.28
N LYS A 142 12.58 -10.79 -22.41
CA LYS A 142 13.38 -10.56 -23.62
C LYS A 142 14.48 -9.50 -23.45
N ASP A 143 14.32 -8.58 -22.52
CA ASP A 143 15.25 -7.50 -22.15
C ASP A 143 16.31 -7.92 -21.10
N THR A 144 16.20 -9.14 -20.56
CA THR A 144 17.04 -9.65 -19.46
C THR A 144 17.78 -10.93 -19.85
N ASP A 145 19.08 -10.98 -19.58
CA ASP A 145 19.94 -12.12 -19.84
C ASP A 145 20.17 -12.91 -18.54
N ILE A 146 19.49 -14.04 -18.39
CA ILE A 146 19.63 -14.92 -17.21
C ILE A 146 20.65 -16.01 -17.55
N LYS A 147 21.87 -15.83 -17.05
CA LYS A 147 23.00 -16.74 -17.23
C LYS A 147 23.05 -17.72 -16.07
N VAL A 148 22.88 -19.01 -16.36
CA VAL A 148 22.82 -20.05 -15.34
C VAL A 148 24.13 -20.82 -15.30
N LYS A 149 24.72 -20.96 -14.12
CA LYS A 149 25.84 -21.87 -13.85
C LYS A 149 25.38 -22.88 -12.81
N THR A 150 25.54 -24.16 -13.09
CA THR A 150 25.12 -25.24 -12.20
C THR A 150 26.31 -25.80 -11.41
N TYR A 151 26.08 -26.11 -10.14
CA TYR A 151 27.03 -26.73 -9.22
C TYR A 151 26.32 -27.85 -8.47
N VAL A 152 27.07 -28.82 -7.98
CA VAL A 152 26.53 -29.95 -7.21
C VAL A 152 27.14 -29.92 -5.81
N HIS A 153 26.29 -29.86 -4.78
CA HIS A 153 26.70 -29.94 -3.39
C HIS A 153 26.87 -31.39 -2.95
N SER A 154 27.76 -31.65 -1.99
CA SER A 154 28.08 -33.01 -1.51
C SER A 154 26.90 -33.76 -0.89
N SER A 155 25.80 -33.07 -0.56
CA SER A 155 24.56 -33.67 -0.05
C SER A 155 23.79 -34.50 -1.08
N VAL A 156 24.11 -34.38 -2.38
CA VAL A 156 23.44 -35.10 -3.46
C VAL A 156 24.47 -35.79 -4.34
N ASN A 157 24.15 -37.01 -4.80
CA ASN A 157 25.09 -37.82 -5.59
C ASN A 157 25.21 -37.37 -7.04
N GLU A 158 24.11 -36.86 -7.60
CA GLU A 158 24.03 -36.39 -8.98
C GLU A 158 23.29 -35.04 -9.04
N GLY A 159 23.66 -34.19 -10.00
CA GLY A 159 22.95 -32.95 -10.28
C GLY A 159 21.58 -33.18 -10.94
N GLY A 160 20.77 -32.13 -11.03
CA GLY A 160 19.50 -32.20 -11.75
C GLY A 160 19.69 -32.41 -13.25
N SER A 161 18.75 -33.11 -13.88
CA SER A 161 18.78 -33.50 -15.30
C SER A 161 18.42 -32.38 -16.29
N ILE A 162 18.15 -31.16 -15.81
CA ILE A 162 17.76 -30.04 -16.65
C ILE A 162 19.00 -29.30 -17.15
N SER A 163 19.15 -29.24 -18.47
CA SER A 163 20.10 -28.36 -19.14
C SER A 163 19.44 -27.00 -19.37
N TYR A 164 20.06 -25.95 -18.84
CA TYR A 164 19.63 -24.57 -19.08
C TYR A 164 20.45 -23.99 -20.23
N GLU A 165 19.83 -23.75 -21.37
CA GLU A 165 20.50 -23.09 -22.47
C GLU A 165 20.85 -21.65 -22.08
N SER A 166 22.13 -21.28 -22.21
CA SER A 166 22.56 -19.90 -22.08
C SER A 166 22.20 -19.15 -23.37
N VAL A 167 21.00 -18.58 -23.44
CA VAL A 167 20.62 -17.70 -24.56
C VAL A 167 21.24 -16.32 -24.34
N THR A 168 22.55 -16.22 -24.58
CA THR A 168 23.26 -14.95 -24.55
C THR A 168 23.00 -14.19 -25.84
N SER A 169 22.12 -13.19 -25.81
CA SER A 169 22.02 -12.18 -26.87
C SER A 169 22.75 -10.92 -26.43
N SER A 170 23.69 -10.44 -27.23
CA SER A 170 24.58 -9.30 -26.95
C SER A 170 23.87 -7.94 -26.77
N SER A 171 22.56 -7.86 -26.99
CA SER A 171 21.75 -6.64 -26.97
C SER A 171 20.87 -6.45 -25.72
N LYS A 172 20.93 -7.35 -24.74
CA LYS A 172 20.10 -7.28 -23.52
C LYS A 172 20.70 -6.32 -22.50
N ASN A 173 19.83 -5.49 -21.89
CA ASN A 173 20.25 -4.44 -20.96
C ASN A 173 20.50 -5.01 -19.56
N ASN A 174 19.69 -5.96 -19.08
CA ASN A 174 19.83 -6.52 -17.74
C ASN A 174 20.55 -7.86 -17.79
N VAL A 175 21.40 -8.16 -16.80
CA VAL A 175 22.14 -9.42 -16.66
C VAL A 175 21.94 -9.98 -15.26
N ILE A 176 21.41 -11.20 -15.18
CA ILE A 176 21.32 -11.98 -13.93
C ILE A 176 22.24 -13.18 -14.06
N ASN A 177 23.30 -13.23 -13.25
CA ASN A 177 24.14 -14.42 -13.14
C ASN A 177 23.61 -15.30 -12.00
N LEU A 178 22.93 -16.38 -12.35
CA LEU A 178 22.35 -17.33 -11.41
C LEU A 178 23.28 -18.52 -11.21
N SER A 179 23.82 -18.67 -9.99
CA SER A 179 24.55 -19.85 -9.56
C SER A 179 23.57 -20.82 -8.89
N LEU A 180 23.20 -21.87 -9.63
CA LEU A 180 22.30 -22.91 -9.18
C LEU A 180 23.10 -24.03 -8.51
N ILE A 181 22.90 -24.23 -7.21
CA ILE A 181 23.55 -25.29 -6.44
C ILE A 181 22.52 -26.39 -6.18
N TRP A 182 22.74 -27.55 -6.79
CA TRP A 182 21.98 -28.76 -6.49
C TRP A 182 22.33 -29.23 -5.08
N LYS A 183 21.38 -29.16 -4.15
CA LYS A 183 21.57 -29.46 -2.72
C LYS A 183 20.30 -30.13 -2.19
N ASP A 184 20.43 -31.00 -1.20
CA ASP A 184 19.25 -31.60 -0.57
C ASP A 184 18.64 -30.57 0.41
N VAL A 185 17.67 -29.82 -0.10
CA VAL A 185 16.91 -28.79 0.61
C VAL A 185 15.42 -29.08 0.47
N GLU A 186 14.61 -28.73 1.48
CA GLU A 186 13.16 -28.98 1.42
C GLU A 186 12.45 -28.10 0.38
N ASP A 187 12.93 -26.86 0.24
CA ASP A 187 12.44 -25.84 -0.69
C ASP A 187 13.62 -25.01 -1.23
N LEU A 188 13.40 -24.19 -2.25
CA LEU A 188 14.42 -23.32 -2.84
C LEU A 188 14.93 -22.31 -1.80
N GLU A 189 16.24 -22.20 -1.67
CA GLU A 189 16.89 -21.23 -0.78
C GLU A 189 17.71 -20.24 -1.61
N LEU A 190 17.36 -18.96 -1.59
CA LEU A 190 18.20 -17.88 -2.12
C LEU A 190 19.16 -17.42 -1.03
N ILE A 191 20.46 -17.54 -1.31
CA ILE A 191 21.54 -17.12 -0.40
C ILE A 191 21.71 -15.61 -0.52
N SER A 192 21.33 -14.88 0.52
CA SER A 192 21.66 -13.46 0.68
C SER A 192 23.09 -13.34 1.23
N GLY A 193 23.82 -12.28 0.86
CA GLY A 193 25.21 -12.06 1.28
C GLY A 193 25.44 -11.94 2.80
N LEU A 194 24.36 -11.87 3.58
CA LEU A 194 24.39 -11.97 5.03
C LEU A 194 24.32 -13.44 5.43
N HIS A 195 25.41 -13.92 6.03
CA HIS A 195 25.50 -15.29 6.57
C HIS A 195 24.30 -15.53 7.52
N SER A 196 23.57 -16.63 7.29
CA SER A 196 22.43 -17.12 8.09
C SER A 196 21.02 -16.63 7.74
N TYR A 197 20.83 -15.81 6.71
CA TYR A 197 19.47 -15.45 6.24
C TYR A 197 19.23 -15.86 4.79
N TYR A 198 18.27 -16.76 4.59
CA TYR A 198 17.84 -17.24 3.29
C TYR A 198 16.45 -16.72 2.96
N ILE A 199 16.21 -16.35 1.70
CA ILE A 199 14.85 -16.21 1.18
C ILE A 199 14.42 -17.61 0.74
N ILE A 200 13.41 -18.15 1.40
CA ILE A 200 12.92 -19.51 1.17
C ILE A 200 11.68 -19.47 0.28
N GLY A 201 11.62 -20.38 -0.67
CA GLY A 201 10.47 -20.61 -1.53
C GLY A 201 10.64 -20.03 -2.92
N GLU A 202 10.27 -20.85 -3.92
CA GLU A 202 10.30 -20.48 -5.33
C GLU A 202 9.44 -19.24 -5.61
N THR A 203 8.26 -19.15 -5.01
CA THR A 203 7.33 -18.01 -5.20
C THR A 203 7.89 -16.72 -4.62
N ASN A 204 8.57 -16.80 -3.47
CA ASN A 204 9.25 -15.65 -2.86
C ASN A 204 10.47 -15.23 -3.67
N PHE A 205 11.21 -16.18 -4.23
CA PHE A 205 12.27 -15.90 -5.18
C PHE A 205 11.75 -15.17 -6.43
N LEU A 206 10.61 -15.59 -7.00
CA LEU A 206 9.98 -14.92 -8.14
C LEU A 206 9.56 -13.48 -7.81
N ARG A 207 8.98 -13.24 -6.64
CA ARG A 207 8.67 -11.88 -6.16
C ARG A 207 9.93 -11.03 -6.06
N TYR A 208 10.96 -11.56 -5.41
CA TYR A 208 12.24 -10.88 -5.26
C TYR A 208 12.83 -10.52 -6.63
N LEU A 209 12.87 -11.47 -7.56
CA LEU A 209 13.42 -11.27 -8.89
C LEU A 209 12.63 -10.25 -9.71
N SER A 210 11.30 -10.26 -9.62
CA SER A 210 10.46 -9.26 -10.26
C SER A 210 10.71 -7.85 -9.71
N ARG A 211 10.84 -7.70 -8.39
CA ARG A 211 11.14 -6.41 -7.76
C ARG A 211 12.54 -5.88 -8.10
N LEU A 212 13.50 -6.75 -8.42
CA LEU A 212 14.85 -6.34 -8.81
C LEU A 212 14.85 -5.56 -10.13
N ILE A 213 13.99 -5.93 -11.08
CA ILE A 213 13.98 -5.33 -12.42
C ILE A 213 12.73 -4.47 -12.58
N ASN A 214 12.92 -3.15 -12.67
CA ASN A 214 11.81 -2.19 -12.76
C ASN A 214 10.86 -2.45 -13.94
N SER A 215 11.34 -2.95 -15.09
CA SER A 215 10.48 -3.31 -16.23
C SER A 215 9.57 -4.51 -15.96
N HIS A 216 9.95 -5.39 -15.03
CA HIS A 216 9.23 -6.61 -14.67
C HIS A 216 8.59 -6.55 -13.30
N ASN A 217 8.68 -5.43 -12.60
CA ASN A 217 8.13 -5.28 -11.25
C ASN A 217 6.60 -5.34 -11.30
N TYR A 218 6.01 -6.44 -10.82
CA TYR A 218 4.55 -6.59 -10.82
C TYR A 218 3.86 -5.60 -9.87
N GLU A 219 4.56 -5.01 -8.91
CA GLU A 219 4.00 -4.00 -8.00
C GLU A 219 4.01 -2.60 -8.60
N SER A 220 4.74 -2.37 -9.70
CA SER A 220 4.73 -1.06 -10.37
C SER A 220 3.42 -0.80 -11.11
N PHE A 221 2.52 -1.79 -11.22
CA PHE A 221 1.19 -1.57 -11.78
C PHE A 221 0.38 -0.65 -10.87
N ALA A 222 -0.25 0.37 -11.45
CA ALA A 222 -1.13 1.28 -10.72
C ALA A 222 -2.40 0.61 -10.14
N CYS A 223 -2.67 -0.66 -10.49
CA CYS A 223 -3.86 -1.39 -10.09
C CYS A 223 -3.56 -2.34 -8.93
N THR A 224 -3.95 -1.94 -7.72
CA THR A 224 -3.81 -2.75 -6.49
C THR A 224 -4.49 -4.11 -6.58
N GLU A 225 -5.64 -4.20 -7.26
CA GLU A 225 -6.37 -5.47 -7.43
C GLU A 225 -5.54 -6.51 -8.18
N LYS A 226 -4.80 -6.09 -9.21
CA LYS A 226 -3.93 -6.98 -9.98
C LYS A 226 -2.78 -7.49 -9.11
N VAL A 227 -2.14 -6.60 -8.36
CA VAL A 227 -1.05 -6.95 -7.42
C VAL A 227 -1.53 -8.00 -6.41
N ASN A 228 -2.67 -7.74 -5.77
CA ASN A 228 -3.28 -8.66 -4.80
C ASN A 228 -3.63 -10.02 -5.42
N THR A 229 -4.11 -10.02 -6.67
CA THR A 229 -4.45 -11.27 -7.37
C THR A 229 -3.19 -12.06 -7.71
N THR A 230 -2.13 -11.40 -8.16
CA THR A 230 -0.82 -12.01 -8.41
C THR A 230 -0.27 -12.62 -7.11
N ASP A 231 -0.27 -11.87 -6.01
CA ASP A 231 0.18 -12.38 -4.71
C ASP A 231 -0.64 -13.55 -4.21
N LEU A 232 -1.97 -13.49 -4.35
CA LEU A 232 -2.85 -14.60 -3.99
C LEU A 232 -2.51 -15.86 -4.80
N ILE A 233 -2.29 -15.75 -6.11
CA ILE A 233 -1.94 -16.91 -6.94
C ILE A 233 -0.59 -17.50 -6.50
N LEU A 234 0.41 -16.65 -6.22
CA LEU A 234 1.71 -17.08 -5.73
C LEU A 234 1.60 -17.79 -4.36
N ASP A 235 0.77 -17.30 -3.45
CA ASP A 235 0.55 -17.94 -2.15
C ASP A 235 -0.21 -19.27 -2.27
N LEU A 236 -1.17 -19.36 -3.20
CA LEU A 236 -1.84 -20.61 -3.52
C LEU A 236 -0.87 -21.63 -4.14
N CYS A 237 0.05 -21.20 -5.00
CA CYS A 237 1.09 -22.05 -5.56
C CYS A 237 2.04 -22.59 -4.48
N TYR A 238 2.44 -21.74 -3.54
CA TYR A 238 3.24 -22.14 -2.39
C TYR A 238 2.48 -23.13 -1.49
N SER A 239 1.20 -22.86 -1.20
CA SER A 239 0.36 -23.77 -0.41
C SER A 239 0.20 -25.13 -1.11
N LEU A 240 0.03 -25.12 -2.44
CA LEU A 240 -0.10 -26.32 -3.25
C LEU A 240 1.17 -27.20 -3.25
N TYR A 241 2.34 -26.57 -3.12
CA TYR A 241 3.64 -27.25 -3.06
C TYR A 241 3.77 -28.15 -1.83
N PHE A 242 3.33 -27.67 -0.67
CA PHE A 242 3.43 -28.39 0.61
C PHE A 242 2.20 -29.24 0.94
N GLU A 243 1.09 -29.07 0.22
CA GLU A 243 -0.09 -29.89 0.44
C GLU A 243 0.22 -31.36 0.13
N GLU A 244 -0.30 -32.28 0.95
CA GLU A 244 -0.14 -33.72 0.74
C GLU A 244 -1.43 -34.37 0.25
N SER A 245 -2.59 -33.82 0.66
CA SER A 245 -3.89 -34.37 0.32
C SER A 245 -4.25 -34.12 -1.15
N ALA A 246 -4.49 -35.20 -1.90
CA ALA A 246 -4.88 -35.11 -3.31
C ALA A 246 -6.18 -34.32 -3.54
N ASN A 247 -7.14 -34.40 -2.61
CA ASN A 247 -8.41 -33.67 -2.71
C ASN A 247 -8.18 -32.15 -2.58
N LYS A 248 -7.46 -31.73 -1.53
CA LYS A 248 -7.13 -30.32 -1.30
C LYS A 248 -6.26 -29.75 -2.43
N LYS A 249 -5.35 -30.55 -2.97
CA LYS A 249 -4.57 -30.18 -4.17
C LYS A 249 -5.46 -29.80 -5.35
N GLN A 250 -6.50 -30.59 -5.63
CA GLN A 250 -7.44 -30.29 -6.71
C GLN A 250 -8.30 -29.06 -6.42
N GLU A 251 -8.72 -28.87 -5.16
CA GLU A 251 -9.45 -27.67 -4.73
C GLU A 251 -8.61 -26.40 -4.92
N ILE A 252 -7.38 -26.38 -4.43
CA ILE A 252 -6.45 -25.25 -4.59
C ILE A 252 -6.17 -24.99 -6.08
N LEU A 253 -5.96 -26.05 -6.87
CA LEU A 253 -5.74 -25.94 -8.31
C LEU A 253 -6.96 -25.35 -9.03
N SER A 254 -8.18 -25.69 -8.60
CA SER A 254 -9.41 -25.10 -9.14
C SER A 254 -9.51 -23.60 -8.82
N LEU A 255 -9.13 -23.20 -7.60
CA LEU A 255 -9.10 -21.80 -7.20
C LEU A 255 -8.06 -20.99 -8.00
N ILE A 256 -6.88 -21.55 -8.21
CA ILE A 256 -5.85 -20.95 -9.09
C ILE A 256 -6.42 -20.76 -10.51
N ALA A 257 -7.11 -21.78 -11.04
CA ALA A 257 -7.72 -21.70 -12.37
C ALA A 257 -8.75 -20.59 -12.51
N ASP A 258 -9.57 -20.37 -11.48
CA ASP A 258 -10.58 -19.32 -11.47
C ASP A 258 -9.94 -17.92 -11.32
N LYS A 259 -8.82 -17.79 -10.60
CA LYS A 259 -8.12 -16.51 -10.42
C LYS A 259 -7.22 -16.10 -11.59
N LEU A 260 -6.66 -17.06 -12.33
CA LEU A 260 -5.80 -16.77 -13.49
C LEU A 260 -6.53 -16.03 -14.63
N ASN A 261 -7.87 -16.16 -14.70
CA ASN A 261 -8.76 -15.55 -15.69
C ASN A 261 -8.15 -15.44 -17.10
N TRP A 262 -7.69 -16.59 -17.63
CA TRP A 262 -6.90 -16.65 -18.85
C TRP A 262 -7.69 -16.23 -20.09
N SER A 263 -7.08 -15.36 -20.90
CA SER A 263 -7.48 -15.04 -22.26
C SER A 263 -6.27 -15.16 -23.19
N ALA A 264 -6.49 -15.48 -24.47
CA ALA A 264 -5.41 -15.67 -25.44
C ALA A 264 -4.58 -14.39 -25.70
N GLU A 265 -5.12 -13.22 -25.37
CA GLU A 265 -4.47 -11.92 -25.51
C GLU A 265 -3.75 -11.46 -24.23
N LYS A 266 -3.85 -12.23 -23.14
CA LYS A 266 -3.24 -11.88 -21.86
C LYS A 266 -1.72 -11.97 -21.94
N ILE A 267 -1.04 -10.93 -21.46
CA ILE A 267 0.41 -10.95 -21.25
C ILE A 267 0.71 -11.84 -20.03
N LEU A 268 1.58 -12.82 -20.21
CA LEU A 268 2.02 -13.73 -19.15
C LEU A 268 2.87 -12.99 -18.12
N ASP A 269 2.62 -13.26 -16.84
CA ASP A 269 3.35 -12.67 -15.72
C ASP A 269 3.98 -13.74 -14.78
N ILE A 270 4.55 -13.29 -13.67
CA ILE A 270 5.20 -14.18 -12.69
C ILE A 270 4.22 -15.15 -12.01
N ALA A 271 2.93 -14.82 -11.91
CA ALA A 271 1.93 -15.73 -11.38
C ALA A 271 1.62 -16.83 -12.38
N ASP A 272 1.57 -16.51 -13.69
CA ASP A 272 1.47 -17.52 -14.74
C ASP A 272 2.69 -18.47 -14.71
N VAL A 273 3.91 -17.93 -14.51
CA VAL A 273 5.14 -18.73 -14.38
C VAL A 273 5.06 -19.68 -13.17
N ALA A 274 4.73 -19.17 -11.98
CA ALA A 274 4.65 -20.00 -10.78
C ALA A 274 3.59 -21.11 -10.89
N ALA A 275 2.40 -20.76 -11.37
CA ALA A 275 1.33 -21.74 -11.59
C ALA A 275 1.75 -22.82 -12.59
N TRP A 276 2.45 -22.43 -13.66
CA TRP A 276 2.92 -23.38 -14.66
C TRP A 276 3.96 -24.34 -14.09
N CYS A 277 4.92 -23.84 -13.29
CA CYS A 277 5.94 -24.67 -12.64
C CYS A 277 5.31 -25.74 -11.74
N ILE A 278 4.37 -25.34 -10.88
CA ILE A 278 3.67 -26.27 -9.98
C ILE A 278 2.86 -27.32 -10.74
N ILE A 279 2.14 -26.91 -11.81
CA ILE A 279 1.36 -27.84 -12.63
C ILE A 279 2.26 -28.83 -13.35
N LYS A 280 3.36 -28.34 -13.93
CA LYS A 280 4.35 -29.18 -14.62
C LYS A 280 4.97 -30.21 -13.68
N GLN A 281 5.29 -29.79 -12.46
CA GLN A 281 5.94 -30.63 -11.46
C GLN A 281 5.02 -31.70 -10.87
N PHE A 282 3.79 -31.36 -10.50
CA PHE A 282 2.92 -32.27 -9.73
C PHE A 282 1.76 -32.88 -10.52
N PHE A 283 1.35 -32.25 -11.63
CA PHE A 283 0.10 -32.58 -12.33
C PHE A 283 0.33 -32.92 -13.80
N SER A 284 1.46 -33.56 -14.14
CA SER A 284 1.76 -34.06 -15.48
C SER A 284 0.54 -34.78 -16.10
N ASN A 285 -0.23 -34.05 -16.92
CA ASN A 285 -1.49 -34.42 -17.58
C ASN A 285 -2.77 -34.55 -16.72
N LYS A 286 -2.77 -34.17 -15.43
CA LYS A 286 -3.92 -34.26 -14.50
C LYS A 286 -4.35 -32.90 -13.94
N TYR A 287 -4.68 -31.95 -14.82
CA TYR A 287 -5.15 -30.61 -14.44
C TYR A 287 -6.56 -30.31 -14.98
N PRO A 288 -7.31 -29.37 -14.36
CA PRO A 288 -8.65 -29.00 -14.78
C PRO A 288 -8.76 -28.64 -16.27
N PRO A 289 -9.88 -28.99 -16.95
CA PRO A 289 -10.09 -28.69 -18.37
C PRO A 289 -9.95 -27.19 -18.69
N LYS A 290 -10.36 -26.31 -17.76
CA LYS A 290 -10.22 -24.85 -17.86
C LYS A 290 -8.77 -24.42 -18.12
N LEU A 291 -7.80 -25.10 -17.49
CA LEU A 291 -6.38 -24.78 -17.61
C LEU A 291 -5.71 -25.40 -18.84
N LYS A 292 -6.37 -26.31 -19.58
CA LYS A 292 -5.73 -27.02 -20.70
C LYS A 292 -5.28 -26.10 -21.83
N LYS A 293 -6.08 -25.08 -22.16
CA LYS A 293 -5.70 -24.09 -23.19
C LYS A 293 -4.57 -23.18 -22.71
N TRP A 294 -4.68 -22.68 -21.46
CA TRP A 294 -3.67 -21.85 -20.81
C TRP A 294 -2.33 -22.58 -20.70
N TYR A 295 -2.33 -23.84 -20.22
CA TYR A 295 -1.12 -24.63 -20.02
C TYR A 295 -0.39 -24.90 -21.34
N LYS A 296 -1.14 -25.21 -22.41
CA LYS A 296 -0.55 -25.36 -23.76
C LYS A 296 0.07 -24.07 -24.27
N ALA A 297 -0.55 -22.92 -24.00
CA ALA A 297 0.02 -21.63 -24.35
C ALA A 297 1.31 -21.38 -23.55
N CYS A 298 1.31 -21.63 -22.24
CA CYS A 298 2.49 -21.53 -21.39
C CYS A 298 3.62 -22.45 -21.86
N GLU A 299 3.35 -23.73 -22.13
CA GLU A 299 4.36 -24.66 -22.67
C GLU A 299 4.97 -24.15 -23.98
N LYS A 300 4.16 -23.59 -24.89
CA LYS A 300 4.66 -23.03 -26.16
C LYS A 300 5.54 -21.78 -25.95
N HIS A 301 5.27 -21.00 -24.90
CA HIS A 301 6.00 -19.76 -24.62
C HIS A 301 7.23 -19.96 -23.74
N PHE A 302 7.22 -20.96 -22.85
CA PHE A 302 8.24 -21.18 -21.82
C PHE A 302 9.24 -22.28 -22.16
N VAL A 303 8.92 -23.18 -23.10
CA VAL A 303 9.78 -24.26 -23.58
C VAL A 303 10.09 -24.02 -25.06
#